data_AF-A0A9D7T186-F1
#
_entry.id   AF-A0A9D7T186-F1
#
_cell.length_a   1.000
_cell.length_b   1.000
_cell.length_c   1.000
_cell.angle_alpha   90.00
_cell.angle_beta   90.00
_cell.angle_gamma   90.00
#
_symmetry.space_group_name_H-M   'P 1'
#
loop_
_entity.id
_entity.type
_entity.pdbx_description
1 polymer ?
#
loop_
_entity_poly.entity_id
_entity_poly.type
_entity_poly.pdbx_seq_one_letter_code
_entity_poly.pdbx_strand_id
1 'polypeptide(L)'
;MTLMETFEFLSYVVTVVGLPFAIIVFIMEQRKERDSEEEEIYQRLSDEYREFLKLVLDNADLQLLRREGVRHELTEEQKERRLAIFGILISLFERAYLLVYEDDMDKKARRLWRSWEDYMIEWVRRSEFRDALPNLLEGEDEEFTQYIRQLATRQS
;
A
#
# COMPACT_ATOMS: atom_id res chain seq x y z
N MET A 1 55.53 -27.85 12.51
CA MET A 1 54.42 -27.24 13.26
C MET A 1 53.94 -28.26 14.26
N THR A 2 53.87 -27.86 15.52
CA THR A 2 53.22 -28.67 16.56
C THR A 2 51.69 -28.57 16.41
N LEU A 3 50.95 -29.57 16.89
CA LEU A 3 49.48 -29.54 16.83
C LEU A 3 48.89 -28.28 17.48
N MET A 4 49.49 -27.82 18.58
CA MET A 4 49.06 -26.63 19.33
C MET A 4 49.18 -25.35 18.49
N GLU A 5 50.30 -25.13 17.80
CA GLU A 5 50.51 -23.98 16.92
C GLU A 5 49.49 -23.94 15.77
N THR A 6 49.15 -25.10 15.22
CA THR A 6 48.11 -25.20 14.18
C THR A 6 46.74 -24.77 14.72
N PHE A 7 46.37 -25.20 15.94
CA PHE A 7 45.12 -24.80 16.57
C PHE A 7 45.08 -23.31 16.94
N GLU A 8 46.19 -22.74 17.42
CA GLU A 8 46.28 -21.30 17.68
C GLU A 8 46.17 -20.47 16.38
N PHE A 9 46.83 -20.88 15.31
CA PHE A 9 46.71 -20.21 14.02
C PHE A 9 45.27 -20.26 13.48
N LEU A 10 44.60 -21.42 13.60
CA LEU A 10 43.20 -21.58 13.20
C LEU A 10 42.27 -20.68 14.03
N SER A 11 42.51 -20.50 15.34
CA SER A 11 41.69 -19.61 16.17
C SER A 11 41.82 -18.15 15.74
N TYR A 12 43.03 -17.70 15.36
CA TYR A 12 43.24 -16.38 14.80
C TYR A 12 42.55 -16.22 13.44
N VAL A 13 42.62 -17.22 12.56
CA VAL A 13 41.91 -17.18 11.27
C VAL A 13 40.40 -17.07 11.48
N VAL A 14 39.81 -17.88 12.37
CA VAL A 14 38.37 -17.81 12.68
C VAL A 14 37.99 -16.46 13.29
N THR A 15 38.83 -15.87 14.13
CA THR A 15 38.52 -14.58 14.77
C THR A 15 38.67 -13.42 13.78
N VAL A 16 39.72 -13.42 12.97
CA VAL A 16 40.03 -12.34 12.02
C VAL A 16 39.18 -12.42 10.75
N VAL A 17 38.79 -13.63 10.32
CA VAL A 17 37.99 -13.83 9.10
C VAL A 17 36.54 -14.15 9.44
N GLY A 18 36.31 -15.07 10.38
CA GLY A 18 34.98 -15.55 10.72
C GLY A 18 34.09 -14.49 11.36
N LEU A 19 34.62 -13.66 12.27
CA LEU A 19 33.82 -12.59 12.89
C LEU A 19 33.42 -11.50 11.87
N PRO A 20 34.34 -10.92 11.06
CA PRO A 20 33.93 -9.99 10.01
C PRO A 20 33.00 -10.62 8.97
N PHE A 21 33.23 -11.88 8.60
CA PHE A 21 32.34 -12.60 7.70
C PHE A 21 30.92 -12.74 8.28
N ALA A 22 30.80 -13.12 9.56
CA ALA A 22 29.51 -13.20 10.25
C ALA A 22 28.79 -11.85 10.29
N ILE A 23 29.52 -10.75 10.56
CA ILE A 23 28.96 -9.39 10.53
C ILE A 23 28.46 -9.04 9.12
N ILE A 24 29.22 -9.36 8.08
CA ILE A 24 28.82 -9.10 6.69
C ILE A 24 27.55 -9.88 6.34
N VAL A 25 27.50 -11.18 6.65
CA VAL A 25 26.33 -12.02 6.41
C VAL A 25 25.12 -11.48 7.16
N PHE A 26 25.29 -11.11 8.43
CA PHE A 26 24.22 -10.53 9.24
C PHE A 26 23.67 -9.23 8.64
N ILE A 27 24.53 -8.32 8.17
CA ILE A 27 24.10 -7.07 7.50
C ILE A 27 23.36 -7.38 6.18
N MET A 28 23.82 -8.37 5.41
CA MET A 28 23.15 -8.80 4.19
C MET A 28 21.77 -9.39 4.48
N GLU A 29 21.66 -10.21 5.53
CA GLU A 29 20.42 -10.84 5.94
C GLU A 29 19.41 -9.80 6.42
N GLN A 30 19.82 -8.84 7.26
CA GLN A 30 18.94 -7.73 7.69
C GLN A 30 18.43 -6.88 6.52
N ARG A 31 19.28 -6.61 5.52
CA ARG A 31 18.84 -5.88 4.32
C ARG A 31 17.80 -6.68 3.53
N LYS A 32 18.04 -7.97 3.35
CA LYS A 32 17.12 -8.87 2.66
C LYS A 32 15.78 -9.00 3.40
N GLU A 33 15.81 -9.07 4.73
CA GLU A 33 14.62 -9.15 5.57
C GLU A 33 13.76 -7.90 5.41
N ARG A 34 14.37 -6.70 5.50
CA ARG A 34 13.67 -5.42 5.24
C ARG A 34 13.04 -5.35 3.85
N ASP A 35 13.81 -5.71 2.81
CA ASP A 35 13.28 -5.74 1.44
C ASP A 35 12.08 -6.69 1.30
N SER A 36 12.08 -7.79 2.07
CA SER A 36 11.03 -8.80 2.06
C SER A 36 9.78 -8.33 2.82
N GLU A 37 9.93 -7.67 3.96
CA GLU A 37 8.84 -7.05 4.72
C GLU A 37 8.09 -6.00 3.88
N GLU A 38 8.83 -5.14 3.17
CA GLU A 38 8.24 -4.15 2.25
C GLU A 38 7.44 -4.82 1.12
N GLU A 39 7.95 -5.94 0.58
CA GLU A 39 7.26 -6.71 -0.46
C GLU A 39 6.00 -7.38 0.07
N GLU A 40 6.01 -7.87 1.31
CA GLU A 40 4.83 -8.45 1.95
C GLU A 40 3.72 -7.40 2.16
N ILE A 41 4.06 -6.19 2.65
CA ILE A 41 3.11 -5.08 2.78
C ILE A 41 2.48 -4.76 1.42
N TYR A 42 3.30 -4.66 0.38
CA TYR A 42 2.82 -4.38 -0.97
C TYR A 42 1.87 -5.47 -1.50
N GLN A 43 2.26 -6.74 -1.35
CA GLN A 43 1.44 -7.87 -1.79
C GLN A 43 0.10 -7.88 -1.06
N ARG A 44 0.12 -7.68 0.26
CA ARG A 44 -1.08 -7.62 1.07
C ARG A 44 -2.02 -6.51 0.65
N LEU A 45 -1.52 -5.28 0.47
CA LEU A 45 -2.35 -4.17 0.01
C LEU A 45 -2.92 -4.42 -1.40
N SER A 46 -2.13 -5.03 -2.28
CA SER A 46 -2.57 -5.40 -3.63
C SER A 46 -3.67 -6.48 -3.60
N ASP A 47 -3.55 -7.46 -2.71
CA ASP A 47 -4.56 -8.48 -2.49
C ASP A 47 -5.84 -7.88 -1.90
N GLU A 48 -5.74 -6.97 -0.93
CA GLU A 48 -6.88 -6.24 -0.38
C GLU A 48 -7.62 -5.42 -1.47
N TYR A 49 -6.87 -4.76 -2.37
CA TYR A 49 -7.47 -4.08 -3.52
C TYR A 49 -8.14 -5.04 -4.50
N ARG A 50 -7.53 -6.21 -4.74
CA ARG A 50 -8.16 -7.25 -5.59
C ARG A 50 -9.47 -7.73 -4.98
N GLU A 51 -9.53 -7.97 -3.68
CA GLU A 51 -10.77 -8.37 -3.00
C GLU A 51 -11.82 -7.26 -3.06
N PHE A 52 -11.41 -5.99 -2.93
CA PHE A 52 -12.31 -4.85 -3.19
C PHE A 52 -12.86 -4.87 -4.64
N LEU A 53 -12.02 -5.10 -5.65
CA LEU A 53 -12.49 -5.18 -7.04
C LEU A 53 -13.46 -6.35 -7.26
N LYS A 54 -13.25 -7.49 -6.60
CA LYS A 54 -14.21 -8.61 -6.63
C LYS A 54 -15.54 -8.21 -5.99
N LEU A 55 -15.52 -7.54 -4.83
CA LEU A 55 -16.74 -7.01 -4.20
C LEU A 55 -17.50 -6.07 -5.13
N VAL A 56 -16.79 -5.21 -5.87
CA VAL A 56 -17.41 -4.33 -6.87
C VAL A 56 -18.01 -5.13 -8.02
N LEU A 57 -17.35 -6.19 -8.49
CA LEU A 57 -17.87 -7.07 -9.53
C LEU A 57 -19.12 -7.85 -9.09
N ASP A 58 -19.14 -8.32 -7.84
CA ASP A 58 -20.29 -9.00 -7.24
C ASP A 58 -21.50 -8.05 -7.07
N ASN A 59 -21.24 -6.74 -7.10
CA ASN A 59 -22.25 -5.67 -7.07
C ASN A 59 -22.30 -4.90 -8.40
N ALA A 60 -22.18 -5.63 -9.52
CA ALA A 60 -22.18 -5.05 -10.86
C ALA A 60 -23.48 -4.27 -11.19
N ASP A 61 -24.59 -4.53 -10.50
CA ASP A 61 -25.84 -3.79 -10.61
C ASP A 61 -25.68 -2.31 -10.24
N LEU A 62 -24.73 -1.99 -9.35
CA LEU A 62 -24.38 -0.61 -8.98
C LEU A 62 -23.58 0.13 -10.05
N GLN A 63 -23.03 -0.59 -11.04
CA GLN A 63 -22.27 -0.04 -12.17
C GLN A 63 -21.08 0.86 -11.79
N LEU A 64 -20.45 0.64 -10.62
CA LEU A 64 -19.41 1.51 -10.06
C LEU A 64 -18.18 1.71 -10.98
N LEU A 65 -17.86 0.73 -11.81
CA LEU A 65 -16.72 0.77 -12.73
C LEU A 65 -17.03 1.49 -14.05
N ARG A 66 -18.29 1.74 -14.38
CA ARG A 66 -18.69 2.39 -15.64
C ARG A 66 -18.20 3.84 -15.65
N ARG A 67 -17.53 4.24 -16.74
CA ARG A 67 -17.01 5.62 -16.91
C ARG A 67 -18.09 6.60 -17.35
N GLU A 68 -18.98 6.18 -18.26
CA GLU A 68 -20.06 7.01 -18.81
C GLU A 68 -21.28 6.14 -19.18
N GLY A 69 -22.49 6.66 -18.95
CA GLY A 69 -23.75 6.02 -19.33
C GLY A 69 -24.98 6.72 -18.74
N VAL A 70 -26.17 6.36 -19.22
CA VAL A 70 -27.45 6.86 -18.68
C VAL A 70 -27.47 6.60 -17.18
N ARG A 71 -27.55 7.66 -16.36
CA ARG A 71 -27.72 7.57 -14.91
C ARG A 71 -28.97 6.73 -14.65
N HIS A 72 -28.77 5.49 -14.22
CA HIS A 72 -29.85 4.70 -13.66
C HIS A 72 -30.08 5.23 -12.25
N GLU A 73 -31.32 5.58 -11.91
CA GLU A 73 -31.65 5.90 -10.53
C GLU A 73 -31.52 4.63 -9.69
N LEU A 74 -30.53 4.61 -8.81
CA LEU A 74 -30.35 3.53 -7.84
C LEU A 74 -31.51 3.51 -6.85
N THR A 75 -31.93 2.33 -6.42
CA THR A 75 -32.83 2.17 -5.27
C THR A 75 -32.15 2.67 -4.00
N GLU A 76 -32.93 2.93 -2.94
CA GLU A 76 -32.35 3.35 -1.64
C GLU A 76 -31.37 2.31 -1.09
N GLU A 77 -31.70 1.02 -1.22
CA GLU A 77 -30.81 -0.08 -0.84
C GLU A 77 -29.49 -0.05 -1.64
N GLN A 78 -29.55 0.20 -2.95
CA GLN A 78 -28.36 0.28 -3.80
C GLN A 78 -27.50 1.51 -3.46
N LYS A 79 -28.12 2.63 -3.08
CA LYS A 79 -27.40 3.83 -2.62
C LYS A 79 -26.65 3.55 -1.32
N GLU A 80 -27.30 2.89 -0.36
CA GLU A 80 -26.69 2.48 0.91
C GLU A 80 -25.51 1.53 0.67
N ARG A 81 -25.71 0.51 -0.17
CA ARG A 81 -24.65 -0.45 -0.53
C ARG A 81 -23.47 0.22 -1.23
N ARG A 82 -23.74 1.13 -2.17
CA ARG A 82 -22.69 1.93 -2.83
C ARG A 82 -21.88 2.74 -1.83
N LEU A 83 -22.55 3.40 -0.88
CA LEU A 83 -21.88 4.19 0.15
C LEU A 83 -20.98 3.30 1.03
N ALA A 84 -21.46 2.12 1.43
CA ALA A 84 -20.67 1.16 2.18
C ALA A 84 -19.42 0.69 1.40
N ILE A 85 -19.57 0.38 0.11
CA ILE A 85 -18.45 -0.01 -0.77
C ILE A 85 -17.44 1.14 -0.91
N PHE A 86 -17.90 2.39 -1.02
CA PHE A 86 -17.00 3.54 -1.03
C PHE A 86 -16.28 3.73 0.30
N GLY A 87 -16.94 3.45 1.43
CA GLY A 87 -16.29 3.43 2.75
C GLY A 87 -15.15 2.41 2.81
N ILE A 88 -15.39 1.18 2.35
CA ILE A 88 -14.36 0.13 2.27
C ILE A 88 -13.16 0.61 1.43
N LEU A 89 -13.43 1.27 0.30
CA LEU A 89 -12.37 1.80 -0.56
C LEU A 89 -11.55 2.90 0.14
N ILE A 90 -12.21 3.83 0.84
CA ILE A 90 -11.56 4.90 1.58
C ILE A 90 -10.66 4.34 2.67
N SER A 91 -11.14 3.38 3.48
CA SER A 91 -10.31 2.76 4.50
C SER A 91 -9.11 1.98 3.92
N LEU A 92 -9.23 1.43 2.71
CA LEU A 92 -8.10 0.82 2.01
C LEU A 92 -7.07 1.87 1.55
N PHE A 93 -7.54 3.01 1.03
CA PHE A 93 -6.67 4.11 0.64
C PHE A 93 -5.96 4.74 1.84
N GLU A 94 -6.66 4.92 2.97
CA GLU A 94 -6.07 5.37 4.22
C GLU A 94 -4.96 4.41 4.66
N ARG A 95 -5.24 3.10 4.67
CA ARG A 95 -4.24 2.08 5.02
C ARG A 95 -3.02 2.13 4.10
N ALA A 96 -3.24 2.28 2.79
CA ALA A 96 -2.15 2.41 1.83
C ALA A 96 -1.33 3.69 2.07
N TYR A 97 -1.98 4.80 2.40
CA TYR A 97 -1.32 6.05 2.78
C TYR A 97 -0.45 5.83 4.03
N LEU A 98 -1.01 5.31 5.12
CA LEU A 98 -0.28 5.12 6.37
C LEU A 98 0.89 4.13 6.29
N LEU A 99 0.81 3.11 5.41
CA LEU A 99 1.83 2.06 5.30
C LEU A 99 2.89 2.32 4.23
N VAL A 100 2.60 3.17 3.23
CA VAL A 100 3.47 3.33 2.06
C VAL A 100 3.86 4.80 1.83
N TYR A 101 3.03 5.75 2.26
CA TYR A 101 3.32 7.17 2.04
C TYR A 101 4.39 7.69 3.02
N GLU A 102 5.42 8.31 2.46
CA GLU A 102 6.49 9.02 3.17
C GLU A 102 6.88 10.24 2.32
N ASP A 103 7.28 11.35 2.94
CA ASP A 103 7.71 12.53 2.20
C ASP A 103 9.02 12.30 1.42
N ASP A 104 9.93 11.47 1.95
CA ASP A 104 11.22 11.14 1.33
C ASP A 104 11.32 9.65 0.98
N MET A 105 10.59 9.24 -0.06
CA MET A 105 10.65 7.88 -0.57
C MET A 105 11.88 7.61 -1.44
N ASP A 106 12.42 6.41 -1.29
CA ASP A 106 13.35 5.82 -2.25
C ASP A 106 12.70 5.57 -3.63
N LYS A 107 13.48 5.05 -4.60
CA LYS A 107 12.95 4.80 -5.95
C LYS A 107 11.88 3.70 -6.00
N LYS A 108 11.97 2.68 -5.13
CA LYS A 108 11.07 1.53 -5.10
C LYS A 108 9.72 1.98 -4.51
N ALA A 109 9.72 2.52 -3.30
CA ALA A 109 8.55 3.04 -2.61
C ALA A 109 7.81 4.08 -3.45
N ARG A 110 8.53 5.03 -4.06
CA ARG A 110 7.93 6.05 -4.94
C ARG A 110 7.20 5.47 -6.15
N ARG A 111 7.74 4.39 -6.73
CA ARG A 111 7.08 3.71 -7.85
C ARG A 111 5.80 3.00 -7.40
N LEU A 112 5.82 2.39 -6.21
CA LEU A 112 4.65 1.73 -5.63
C LEU A 112 3.57 2.75 -5.26
N TRP A 113 3.96 3.84 -4.62
CA TRP A 113 3.05 4.92 -4.25
C TRP A 113 2.35 5.52 -5.46
N ARG A 114 3.07 5.73 -6.57
CA ARG A 114 2.46 6.23 -7.81
C ARG A 114 1.31 5.35 -8.30
N SER A 115 1.43 4.03 -8.20
CA SER A 115 0.33 3.12 -8.57
C SER A 115 -0.90 3.33 -7.68
N TRP A 116 -0.70 3.54 -6.38
CA TRP A 116 -1.77 3.84 -5.44
C TRP A 116 -2.40 5.20 -5.70
N GLU A 117 -1.59 6.22 -5.93
CA GLU A 117 -2.04 7.56 -6.29
C GLU A 117 -2.87 7.52 -7.59
N ASP A 118 -2.45 6.75 -8.60
CA ASP A 118 -3.20 6.56 -9.84
C ASP A 118 -4.59 5.92 -9.58
N TYR A 119 -4.67 4.92 -8.69
CA TYR A 119 -5.95 4.34 -8.28
C TYR A 119 -6.84 5.37 -7.56
N MET A 120 -6.29 6.13 -6.61
CA MET A 120 -7.03 7.18 -5.92
C MET A 120 -7.57 8.22 -6.91
N ILE A 121 -6.72 8.65 -7.86
CA ILE A 121 -7.10 9.60 -8.91
C ILE A 121 -8.23 9.04 -9.78
N GLU A 122 -8.19 7.77 -10.16
CA GLU A 122 -9.25 7.15 -10.96
C GLU A 122 -10.61 7.23 -10.27
N TRP A 123 -10.66 6.96 -8.97
CA TRP A 123 -11.91 6.98 -8.20
C TRP A 123 -12.38 8.39 -7.90
N VAL A 124 -11.48 9.29 -7.53
CA VAL A 124 -11.78 10.70 -7.23
C VAL A 124 -12.32 11.46 -8.46
N ARG A 125 -11.92 11.06 -9.67
CA ARG A 125 -12.47 11.64 -10.91
C ARG A 125 -13.96 11.36 -11.09
N ARG A 126 -14.50 10.30 -10.49
CA ARG A 126 -15.92 9.91 -10.63
C ARG A 126 -16.79 10.84 -9.78
N SER A 127 -17.79 11.48 -10.39
CA SER A 127 -18.64 12.46 -9.68
C SER A 127 -19.34 11.83 -8.47
N GLU A 128 -19.84 10.61 -8.59
CA GLU A 128 -20.58 9.94 -7.51
C GLU A 128 -19.72 9.66 -6.27
N PHE A 129 -18.43 9.35 -6.48
CA PHE A 129 -17.48 9.16 -5.39
C PHE A 129 -17.13 10.50 -4.75
N ARG A 130 -16.86 11.51 -5.58
CA ARG A 130 -16.54 12.87 -5.14
C ARG A 130 -17.67 13.51 -4.32
N ASP A 131 -18.91 13.29 -4.71
CA ASP A 131 -20.09 13.79 -4.00
C ASP A 131 -20.24 13.12 -2.62
N ALA A 132 -19.75 11.88 -2.47
CA ALA A 132 -19.77 11.14 -1.21
C ALA A 132 -18.56 11.43 -0.30
N LEU A 133 -17.44 11.94 -0.85
CA LEU A 133 -16.19 12.19 -0.11
C LEU A 133 -16.36 12.98 1.21
N PRO A 134 -17.18 14.05 1.30
CA PRO A 134 -17.31 14.80 2.54
C PRO A 134 -17.80 13.95 3.72
N ASN A 135 -18.70 13.01 3.47
CA ASN A 135 -19.23 12.10 4.49
C ASN A 135 -18.27 10.93 4.74
N LEU A 136 -17.60 10.44 3.69
CA LEU A 136 -16.70 9.29 3.77
C LEU A 136 -15.40 9.60 4.50
N LEU A 137 -14.94 10.86 4.49
CA LEU A 137 -13.72 11.30 5.15
C LEU A 137 -13.96 11.75 6.60
N GLU A 138 -15.17 11.59 7.13
CA GLU A 138 -15.48 11.95 8.51
C GLU A 138 -14.92 10.88 9.46
N GLY A 139 -13.93 11.24 10.27
CA GLY A 139 -13.30 10.35 11.25
C GLY A 139 -12.07 9.59 10.75
N GLU A 140 -11.69 9.76 9.48
CA GLU A 140 -10.43 9.27 8.92
C GLU A 140 -9.25 10.16 9.34
N ASP A 141 -8.03 9.68 9.13
CA ASP A 141 -6.79 10.43 9.41
C ASP A 141 -6.77 11.83 8.77
N GLU A 142 -6.27 12.82 9.51
CA GLU A 142 -6.28 14.22 9.10
C GLU A 142 -5.36 14.47 7.89
N GLU A 143 -4.19 13.83 7.85
CA GLU A 143 -3.22 14.00 6.76
C GLU A 143 -3.73 13.33 5.49
N PHE A 144 -4.23 12.10 5.60
CA PHE A 144 -4.86 11.37 4.51
C PHE A 144 -6.07 12.14 3.94
N THR A 145 -6.93 12.68 4.81
CA THR A 145 -8.09 13.48 4.42
C THR A 145 -7.67 14.71 3.61
N GLN A 146 -6.62 15.41 4.05
CA GLN A 146 -6.08 16.54 3.30
C GLN A 146 -5.49 16.10 1.96
N TYR A 147 -4.77 14.97 1.93
CA TYR A 147 -4.17 14.41 0.73
C TYR A 147 -5.22 14.08 -0.34
N ILE A 148 -6.26 13.32 0.01
CA ILE A 148 -7.36 12.98 -0.92
C ILE A 148 -8.11 14.22 -1.40
N ARG A 149 -8.39 15.20 -0.51
CA ARG A 149 -9.05 16.45 -0.90
C ARG A 149 -8.21 17.26 -1.89
N GLN A 150 -6.90 17.29 -1.71
CA GLN A 150 -5.99 17.93 -2.67
C GLN A 150 -5.98 17.20 -4.01
N LEU A 151 -5.94 15.86 -4.02
CA LEU A 151 -6.05 15.07 -5.24
C LEU A 151 -7.37 15.34 -5.99
N ALA A 152 -8.48 15.47 -5.26
CA ALA A 152 -9.78 15.81 -5.83
C ALA A 152 -9.85 17.20 -6.46
N THR A 153 -9.14 18.16 -5.87
CA THR A 153 -9.12 19.53 -6.37
C THR A 153 -8.18 19.68 -7.58
N ARG A 154 -7.03 18.99 -7.58
CA ARG A 154 -6.04 19.05 -8.68
C ARG A 154 -6.57 18.51 -10.02
N GLN A 155 -7.60 17.67 -9.99
CA GLN A 155 -8.13 16.96 -11.15
C GLN A 155 -9.56 17.42 -11.53
N SER A 156 -10.08 18.46 -10.87
CA SER A 156 -11.39 19.06 -11.17
C SER A 156 -11.26 20.22 -12.15
#